data_AF-A0A345VJG4-F1
#
_entry.id   AF-A0A345VJG4-F1
#
_cell.length_a   1.000
_cell.length_b   1.000
_cell.length_c   1.000
_cell.angle_alpha   90.00
_cell.angle_beta   90.00
_cell.angle_gamma   90.00
#
_symmetry.space_group_name_H-M   'P 1'
#
loop_
_entity.id
_entity.type
_entity.pdbx_description
1 polymer ?
#
loop_
_entity_poly.entity_id
_entity_poly.type
_entity_poly.pdbx_seq_one_letter_code
_entity_poly.pdbx_strand_id
1 'polypeptide(L)'
;MATDQDYNKIANDVYKVDSSKLKIPRREGDEVAGGKYIILKSEDNPDNGMQAMAVAPVDKNGKADYSEVVIAYAGTNSKNVADLVTDGKMIGLGDTEAYGFHPNRMMIPAQSATALDFAKQVEKEVKKKNPNAVMTTTGHSLGQSLAMYVGLKQGYANVGYNKVTKARYEVKSLCYTIRQ
;
A
#
# COMPACT_ATOMS: atom_id res chain seq x y z
N MET A 1 -13.27 -12.08 -1.47
CA MET A 1 -12.63 -11.30 -2.54
C MET A 1 -13.24 -9.91 -2.57
N ALA A 2 -12.42 -8.92 -2.28
CA ALA A 2 -12.80 -7.51 -2.30
C ALA A 2 -13.35 -7.10 -3.68
N THR A 3 -14.40 -6.29 -3.69
CA THR A 3 -14.93 -5.71 -4.93
C THR A 3 -14.13 -4.47 -5.32
N ASP A 4 -14.24 -4.02 -6.58
CA ASP A 4 -13.64 -2.76 -7.01
C ASP A 4 -14.10 -1.58 -6.12
N GLN A 5 -15.38 -1.56 -5.74
CA GLN A 5 -15.91 -0.53 -4.85
C GLN A 5 -15.24 -0.57 -3.46
N ASP A 6 -14.94 -1.76 -2.94
CA ASP A 6 -14.23 -1.90 -1.68
C ASP A 6 -12.78 -1.41 -1.82
N TYR A 7 -12.07 -1.79 -2.88
CA TYR A 7 -10.71 -1.29 -3.15
C TYR A 7 -10.64 0.23 -3.28
N ASN A 8 -11.62 0.85 -3.94
CA ASN A 8 -11.70 2.30 -4.07
C ASN A 8 -11.96 2.95 -2.70
N LYS A 9 -12.87 2.41 -1.89
CA LYS A 9 -13.10 2.92 -0.52
C LYS A 9 -11.85 2.81 0.35
N ILE A 10 -11.18 1.66 0.31
CA ILE A 10 -9.92 1.42 1.02
C ILE A 10 -8.85 2.42 0.57
N ALA A 11 -8.68 2.62 -0.74
CA ALA A 11 -7.72 3.58 -1.28
C ALA A 11 -8.05 5.03 -0.92
N ASN A 12 -9.30 5.38 -0.65
CA ASN A 12 -9.68 6.69 -0.11
C ASN A 12 -9.46 6.78 1.41
N ASP A 13 -9.75 5.71 2.15
CA ASP A 13 -9.66 5.69 3.60
C ASP A 13 -8.21 5.71 4.11
N VAL A 14 -7.23 5.27 3.33
CA VAL A 14 -5.81 5.34 3.71
C VAL A 14 -5.35 6.78 4.00
N TYR A 15 -5.95 7.79 3.36
CA TYR A 15 -5.65 9.21 3.68
C TYR A 15 -6.06 9.60 5.10
N LYS A 16 -6.88 8.79 5.77
CA LYS A 16 -7.33 9.03 7.15
C LYS A 16 -6.33 8.55 8.20
N VAL A 17 -5.21 7.93 7.81
CA VAL A 17 -4.12 7.62 8.75
C VAL A 17 -3.24 8.84 9.04
N ASP A 18 -3.36 9.90 8.25
CA ASP A 18 -2.61 11.15 8.34
C ASP A 18 -2.89 11.89 9.65
N SER A 19 -1.93 11.85 10.57
CA SER A 19 -2.01 12.51 11.87
C SER A 19 -1.88 14.04 11.79
N SER A 20 -1.36 14.57 10.69
CA SER A 20 -1.21 16.01 10.48
C SER A 20 -2.50 16.69 10.03
N LYS A 21 -3.42 15.94 9.40
CA LYS A 21 -4.70 16.46 8.90
C LYS A 21 -5.90 16.15 9.79
N LEU A 22 -5.84 15.07 10.56
CA LEU A 22 -6.96 14.61 11.37
C LEU A 22 -6.61 14.67 12.86
N LYS A 23 -7.55 15.20 13.64
CA LYS A 23 -7.45 15.17 15.12
C LYS A 23 -7.41 13.75 15.67
N ILE A 24 -8.10 12.82 15.00
CA ILE A 24 -8.17 11.40 15.36
C ILE A 24 -7.90 10.62 14.07
N PRO A 25 -6.62 10.29 13.79
CA PRO A 25 -6.26 9.49 12.64
C PRO A 25 -6.64 8.02 12.86
N ARG A 26 -6.89 7.30 11.76
CA ARG A 26 -7.23 5.88 11.78
C ARG A 26 -6.03 5.02 12.16
N ARG A 27 -6.25 4.04 13.02
CA ARG A 27 -5.23 3.15 13.62
C ARG A 27 -5.72 1.70 13.65
N GLU A 28 -4.84 0.78 14.06
CA GLU A 28 -5.15 -0.63 14.24
C GLU A 28 -6.43 -0.83 15.08
N GLY A 29 -7.30 -1.74 14.63
CA GLY A 29 -8.60 -2.00 15.24
C GLY A 29 -9.75 -1.12 14.73
N ASP A 30 -9.48 -0.04 14.02
CA ASP A 30 -10.54 0.79 13.44
C ASP A 30 -11.20 0.13 12.24
N GLU A 31 -12.51 0.32 12.12
CA GLU A 31 -13.27 -0.07 10.93
C GLU A 31 -13.15 0.96 9.80
N VAL A 32 -13.03 0.46 8.57
CA VAL A 32 -12.93 1.24 7.32
C VAL A 32 -13.81 0.64 6.22
N ALA A 33 -13.88 1.34 5.08
CA ALA A 33 -14.70 0.99 3.93
C ALA A 33 -16.19 0.74 4.27
N GLY A 34 -16.70 1.51 5.24
CA GLY A 34 -18.08 1.42 5.72
C GLY A 34 -18.34 0.22 6.64
N GLY A 35 -17.38 -0.13 7.51
CA GLY A 35 -17.55 -1.20 8.50
C GLY A 35 -17.20 -2.61 7.99
N LYS A 36 -16.84 -2.74 6.72
CA LYS A 36 -16.57 -4.05 6.10
C LYS A 36 -15.18 -4.60 6.37
N TYR A 37 -14.24 -3.73 6.74
CA TYR A 37 -12.84 -4.07 6.95
C TYR A 37 -12.35 -3.45 8.24
N ILE A 38 -11.37 -4.11 8.86
CA ILE A 38 -10.67 -3.63 10.05
C ILE A 38 -9.20 -3.42 9.74
N ILE A 39 -8.62 -2.35 10.29
CA ILE A 39 -7.20 -2.06 10.15
C ILE A 39 -6.40 -3.06 11.00
N LEU A 40 -5.52 -3.80 10.34
CA LEU A 40 -4.53 -4.68 10.96
C LEU A 40 -3.27 -3.93 11.36
N LYS A 41 -2.87 -2.95 10.54
CA LYS A 41 -1.68 -2.13 10.77
C LYS A 41 -1.83 -0.82 9.99
N SER A 42 -1.34 0.28 10.54
CA SER A 42 -1.31 1.59 9.88
C SER A 42 0.04 2.26 10.10
N GLU A 43 0.53 3.00 9.12
CA GLU A 43 1.78 3.75 9.18
C GLU A 43 1.56 5.17 8.63
N ASP A 44 2.12 6.15 9.32
CA ASP A 44 2.19 7.56 8.91
C ASP A 44 3.60 8.05 9.21
N ASN A 45 4.49 7.92 8.24
CA ASN A 45 5.91 8.22 8.39
C ASN A 45 6.15 9.72 8.15
N PRO A 46 6.47 10.53 9.18
CA PRO A 46 6.65 11.97 9.03
C PRO A 46 7.96 12.35 8.31
N ASP A 47 8.94 11.46 8.27
CA ASP A 47 10.26 11.75 7.70
C ASP A 47 10.22 11.75 6.17
N ASN A 48 9.51 10.76 5.59
CA ASN A 48 9.40 10.62 4.14
C ASN A 48 7.97 10.81 3.60
N GLY A 49 6.97 10.99 4.47
CA GLY A 49 5.58 11.24 4.09
C GLY A 49 4.82 10.01 3.58
N MET A 50 5.34 8.79 3.78
CA MET A 50 4.63 7.57 3.43
C MET A 50 3.45 7.36 4.37
N GLN A 51 2.29 7.08 3.78
CA GLN A 51 1.07 6.71 4.49
C GLN A 51 0.55 5.39 3.95
N ALA A 52 0.31 4.44 4.86
CA ALA A 52 -0.12 3.11 4.49
C ALA A 52 -1.09 2.52 5.53
N MET A 53 -1.94 1.62 5.09
CA MET A 53 -2.71 0.77 5.99
C MET A 53 -2.90 -0.63 5.39
N ALA A 54 -2.86 -1.64 6.24
CA ALA A 54 -3.23 -3.00 5.90
C ALA A 54 -4.58 -3.32 6.57
N VAL A 55 -5.50 -3.88 5.79
CA VAL A 55 -6.87 -4.15 6.24
C VAL A 55 -7.28 -5.58 5.91
N ALA A 56 -8.11 -6.15 6.78
CA ALA A 56 -8.74 -7.46 6.60
C ALA A 56 -10.26 -7.31 6.60
N PRO A 57 -11.01 -8.14 5.84
CA PRO A 57 -12.45 -8.22 5.96
C PRO A 57 -12.88 -8.54 7.39
N VAL A 58 -14.07 -8.07 7.78
CA VAL A 58 -14.68 -8.43 9.06
C VAL A 58 -15.47 -9.74 8.88
N ASP A 59 -15.20 -10.72 9.75
CA ASP A 59 -15.90 -12.00 9.77
C ASP A 59 -17.28 -11.89 10.43
N LYS A 60 -18.04 -12.99 10.42
CA LYS A 60 -19.36 -13.09 11.05
C LYS A 60 -19.40 -12.81 12.56
N ASN A 61 -18.24 -12.81 13.23
CA ASN A 61 -18.09 -12.57 14.66
C ASN A 61 -17.54 -11.15 14.95
N GLY A 62 -17.41 -10.29 13.94
CA GLY A 62 -16.84 -8.95 14.10
C GLY A 62 -15.31 -8.93 14.22
N LYS A 63 -14.62 -10.00 13.83
CA LYS A 63 -13.16 -10.13 13.92
C LYS A 63 -12.51 -10.05 12.54
N ALA A 64 -11.23 -9.70 12.51
CA ALA A 64 -10.45 -9.72 11.28
C ALA A 64 -10.36 -11.13 10.67
N ASP A 65 -10.76 -11.27 9.41
CA ASP A 65 -10.52 -12.45 8.57
C ASP A 65 -9.19 -12.31 7.83
N TYR A 66 -8.21 -13.13 8.22
CA TYR A 66 -6.86 -13.13 7.64
C TYR A 66 -6.77 -13.96 6.34
N SER A 67 -7.88 -14.38 5.73
CA SER A 67 -7.89 -15.05 4.42
C SER A 67 -7.44 -14.14 3.28
N GLU A 68 -7.77 -12.85 3.35
CA GLU A 68 -7.48 -11.83 2.36
C GLU A 68 -7.05 -10.55 3.07
N VAL A 69 -5.94 -9.96 2.66
CA VAL A 69 -5.45 -8.70 3.21
C VAL A 69 -5.16 -7.72 2.08
N VAL A 70 -5.67 -6.50 2.24
CA VAL A 70 -5.44 -5.40 1.29
C VAL A 70 -4.50 -4.40 1.94
N ILE A 71 -3.38 -4.11 1.27
CA ILE A 71 -2.43 -3.07 1.67
C ILE A 71 -2.65 -1.84 0.81
N ALA A 72 -3.10 -0.77 1.43
CA ALA A 72 -3.37 0.50 0.79
C ALA A 72 -2.25 1.50 1.05
N TYR A 73 -1.90 2.28 0.03
CA TYR A 73 -0.93 3.37 0.12
C TYR A 73 -1.59 4.69 -0.31
N ALA A 74 -1.41 5.74 0.48
CA ALA A 74 -1.87 7.08 0.11
C ALA A 74 -0.89 7.71 -0.90
N GLY A 75 -1.41 8.51 -1.82
CA GLY A 75 -0.58 9.44 -2.58
C GLY A 75 -0.31 10.71 -1.79
N THR A 76 0.67 11.52 -2.22
CA THR A 76 0.86 12.87 -1.67
C THR A 76 -0.37 13.77 -1.93
N ASN A 77 -0.52 14.79 -1.09
CA ASN A 77 -1.58 15.79 -1.25
C ASN A 77 -1.66 16.28 -2.69
N SER A 78 -2.86 16.22 -3.25
CA SER A 78 -3.19 16.45 -4.66
C SER A 78 -2.70 17.77 -5.26
N LYS A 79 -2.22 18.73 -4.45
CA LYS A 79 -1.56 19.97 -4.92
C LYS A 79 -0.16 19.74 -5.48
N ASN A 80 0.56 18.68 -5.07
CA ASN A 80 1.93 18.36 -5.53
C ASN A 80 1.97 17.20 -6.55
N VAL A 81 0.83 16.58 -6.87
CA VAL A 81 0.75 15.49 -7.88
C VAL A 81 1.07 16.00 -9.28
N ALA A 82 0.77 17.26 -9.57
CA ALA A 82 1.17 17.90 -10.83
C ALA A 82 2.69 17.99 -10.95
N ASP A 83 3.39 18.34 -9.85
CA ASP A 83 4.85 18.44 -9.86
C ASP A 83 5.54 17.07 -9.99
N LEU A 84 5.00 16.01 -9.39
CA LEU A 84 5.66 14.69 -9.39
C LEU A 84 5.53 13.92 -10.73
N VAL A 85 4.49 14.21 -11.52
CA VAL A 85 4.34 13.68 -12.89
C VAL A 85 5.18 14.51 -13.88
N THR A 86 5.39 15.79 -13.57
CA THR A 86 6.24 16.69 -14.38
C THR A 86 7.73 16.47 -14.09
N ASP A 87 8.08 16.15 -12.84
CA ASP A 87 9.42 15.71 -12.41
C ASP A 87 9.53 14.19 -12.50
N GLY A 88 9.62 13.67 -13.73
CA GLY A 88 9.77 12.26 -14.05
C GLY A 88 11.04 11.60 -13.48
N LYS A 89 11.09 11.36 -12.16
CA LYS A 89 12.17 10.63 -11.45
C LYS A 89 11.77 9.22 -11.01
N MET A 90 10.63 8.69 -11.46
CA MET A 90 10.15 7.35 -11.07
C MET A 90 10.06 6.36 -12.24
N ILE A 91 10.46 6.73 -13.45
CA ILE A 91 10.53 5.80 -14.59
C ILE A 91 12.00 5.41 -14.80
N GLY A 92 12.41 4.44 -14.00
CA GLY A 92 13.72 3.80 -14.09
C GLY A 92 13.64 2.47 -13.38
N LEU A 93 12.99 1.49 -14.02
CA LEU A 93 13.09 0.08 -13.67
C LEU A 93 14.56 -0.33 -13.67
N GLY A 94 15.20 -0.29 -12.50
CA GLY A 94 16.59 -0.72 -12.33
C GLY A 94 17.13 -0.21 -11.00
N ASP A 95 17.22 -1.10 -10.02
CA ASP A 95 17.97 -0.98 -8.77
C ASP A 95 17.76 0.31 -7.97
N THR A 96 16.88 0.27 -6.96
CA THR A 96 16.67 1.43 -6.10
C THR A 96 16.57 1.04 -4.63
N GLU A 97 17.74 0.81 -4.04
CA GLU A 97 18.05 1.34 -2.70
C GLU A 97 18.05 2.88 -2.78
N ALA A 98 16.88 3.48 -3.03
CA ALA A 98 16.76 4.92 -3.27
C ALA A 98 16.77 5.68 -1.95
N TYR A 99 17.93 6.19 -1.56
CA TYR A 99 18.04 7.29 -0.61
C TYR A 99 17.73 8.61 -1.31
N GLY A 100 16.86 9.44 -0.72
CA GLY A 100 16.62 10.78 -1.22
C GLY A 100 17.77 11.71 -0.83
N PHE A 101 18.47 12.32 -1.80
CA PHE A 101 19.44 13.38 -1.54
C PHE A 101 18.72 14.69 -1.19
N HIS A 102 18.66 15.01 0.11
CA HIS A 102 18.38 16.36 0.59
C HIS A 102 19.70 16.99 1.06
N PRO A 103 20.12 18.16 0.55
CA PRO A 103 21.45 18.74 0.84
C PRO A 103 21.67 19.11 2.31
N ASN A 104 20.65 19.01 3.17
CA ASN A 104 20.71 19.36 4.59
C ASN A 104 20.03 18.35 5.53
N ARG A 105 19.68 17.14 5.04
CA ARG A 105 19.13 16.06 5.88
C ARG A 105 19.71 14.71 5.43
N MET A 106 20.41 14.10 6.37
CA MET A 106 20.84 12.70 6.44
C MET A 106 19.89 11.75 5.67
N MET A 107 20.47 10.79 4.93
CA MET A 107 19.82 9.69 4.20
C MET A 107 18.38 9.33 4.66
N ILE A 108 17.37 9.91 4.02
CA ILE A 108 15.96 9.54 4.24
C ILE A 108 15.60 8.40 3.28
N PRO A 109 15.09 7.24 3.76
CA PRO A 109 14.63 6.17 2.88
C PRO A 109 13.49 6.66 1.99
N ALA A 110 13.55 6.38 0.69
CA ALA A 110 12.44 6.70 -0.21
C ALA A 110 11.14 6.04 0.26
N GLN A 111 10.00 6.67 -0.07
CA GLN A 111 8.67 6.13 0.25
C GLN A 111 8.47 4.70 -0.29
N SER A 112 9.11 4.33 -1.39
CA SER A 112 9.09 2.97 -1.95
C SER A 112 9.77 1.93 -1.07
N ALA A 113 10.88 2.29 -0.42
CA ALA A 113 11.59 1.41 0.49
C ALA A 113 10.77 1.15 1.76
N THR A 114 10.26 2.22 2.39
CA THR A 114 9.39 2.07 3.57
C THR A 114 8.07 1.38 3.24
N ALA A 115 7.54 1.56 2.02
CA ALA A 115 6.32 0.89 1.58
C ALA A 115 6.53 -0.62 1.44
N LEU A 116 7.69 -1.03 0.93
CA LEU A 116 8.07 -2.43 0.82
C LEU A 116 8.30 -3.06 2.20
N ASP A 117 8.97 -2.34 3.11
CA ASP A 117 9.21 -2.84 4.47
C ASP A 117 7.90 -2.98 5.25
N PHE A 118 6.99 -2.00 5.14
CA PHE A 118 5.65 -2.09 5.71
C PHE A 118 4.91 -3.33 5.20
N ALA A 119 4.94 -3.57 3.89
CA ALA A 119 4.30 -4.75 3.30
C ALA A 119 4.90 -6.07 3.79
N LYS A 120 6.23 -6.16 3.93
CA LYS A 120 6.91 -7.36 4.47
C LYS A 120 6.55 -7.61 5.93
N GLN A 121 6.46 -6.55 6.73
CA GLN A 121 6.04 -6.66 8.13
C GLN A 121 4.60 -7.18 8.24
N VAL A 122 3.69 -6.59 7.48
CA VAL A 122 2.28 -7.01 7.42
C VAL A 122 2.18 -8.47 6.98
N GLU A 123 2.84 -8.84 5.87
CA GLU A 123 2.81 -10.22 5.37
C GLU A 123 3.32 -11.21 6.42
N LYS A 124 4.43 -10.89 7.11
CA LYS A 124 4.98 -11.73 8.18
C LYS A 124 3.99 -11.90 9.33
N GLU A 125 3.31 -10.85 9.76
CA GLU A 125 2.32 -10.89 10.84
C GLU A 125 1.06 -11.68 10.43
N VAL A 126 0.59 -11.46 9.20
CA VAL A 126 -0.59 -12.14 8.63
C VAL A 126 -0.31 -13.63 8.42
N LYS A 127 0.83 -14.01 7.83
CA LYS A 127 1.18 -15.41 7.56
C LYS A 127 1.38 -16.25 8.82
N LYS A 128 1.71 -15.63 9.95
CA LYS A 128 1.71 -16.31 11.26
C LYS A 128 0.30 -16.73 11.69
N LYS A 129 -0.73 -15.95 11.33
CA LYS A 129 -2.13 -16.24 11.67
C LYS A 129 -2.80 -17.11 10.61
N ASN A 130 -2.49 -16.88 9.34
CA ASN A 130 -2.96 -17.67 8.22
C ASN A 130 -1.86 -17.79 7.14
N PRO A 131 -1.16 -18.93 7.04
CA PRO A 131 -0.12 -19.15 6.03
C PRO A 131 -0.61 -19.03 4.58
N ASN A 132 -1.90 -19.25 4.35
CA ASN A 132 -2.53 -19.22 3.02
C ASN A 132 -3.17 -17.86 2.69
N ALA A 133 -2.89 -16.83 3.49
CA ALA A 133 -3.45 -15.50 3.26
C ALA A 133 -3.07 -14.95 1.88
N VAL A 134 -4.06 -14.39 1.18
CA VAL A 134 -3.86 -13.70 -0.08
C VAL A 134 -3.61 -12.22 0.19
N MET A 135 -2.47 -11.73 -0.26
CA MET A 135 -2.08 -10.33 -0.13
C MET A 135 -2.39 -9.57 -1.44
N THR A 136 -3.01 -8.41 -1.32
CA THR A 136 -3.24 -7.50 -2.46
C THR A 136 -2.84 -6.06 -2.11
N THR A 137 -2.57 -5.23 -3.12
CA THR A 137 -2.22 -3.82 -2.93
C THR A 137 -3.16 -2.89 -3.68
N THR A 138 -3.40 -1.69 -3.14
CA THR A 138 -4.23 -0.65 -3.76
C THR A 138 -3.72 0.75 -3.42
N GLY A 139 -4.13 1.74 -4.21
CA GLY A 139 -3.85 3.14 -3.93
C GLY A 139 -4.45 4.07 -4.99
N HIS A 140 -4.34 5.37 -4.72
CA HIS A 140 -4.66 6.43 -5.67
C HIS A 140 -3.42 7.25 -6.02
N SER A 141 -3.34 7.74 -7.26
CA SER A 141 -2.28 8.67 -7.70
C SER A 141 -0.87 8.10 -7.39
N LEU A 142 0.00 8.85 -6.72
CA LEU A 142 1.31 8.35 -6.26
C LEU A 142 1.20 7.07 -5.39
N GLY A 143 0.17 6.96 -4.56
CA GLY A 143 -0.07 5.78 -3.74
C GLY A 143 -0.30 4.53 -4.59
N GLN A 144 -0.88 4.70 -5.79
CA GLN A 144 -1.02 3.59 -6.74
C GLN A 144 0.34 3.15 -7.32
N SER A 145 1.25 4.08 -7.58
CA SER A 145 2.60 3.75 -8.03
C SER A 145 3.37 2.95 -6.96
N LEU A 146 3.23 3.34 -5.68
CA LEU A 146 3.79 2.59 -4.55
C LEU A 146 3.16 1.20 -4.42
N ALA A 147 1.82 1.11 -4.50
CA ALA A 147 1.10 -0.15 -4.46
C ALA A 147 1.53 -1.11 -5.57
N MET A 148 1.73 -0.60 -6.79
CA MET A 148 2.21 -1.37 -7.93
C MET A 148 3.66 -1.82 -7.74
N TYR A 149 4.55 -0.92 -7.28
CA TYR A 149 5.95 -1.26 -6.97
C TYR A 149 6.03 -2.41 -5.95
N VAL A 150 5.30 -2.31 -4.85
CA VAL A 150 5.24 -3.35 -3.81
C VAL A 150 4.63 -4.64 -4.36
N GLY A 151 3.55 -4.54 -5.13
CA GLY A 151 2.90 -5.69 -5.77
C GLY A 151 3.86 -6.47 -6.67
N LEU A 152 4.67 -5.76 -7.47
CA LEU A 152 5.69 -6.37 -8.33
C LEU A 152 6.82 -7.02 -7.53
N LYS A 153 7.31 -6.37 -6.46
CA LYS A 153 8.43 -6.89 -5.65
C LYS A 153 8.05 -8.09 -4.79
N GLN A 154 6.82 -8.15 -4.28
CA GLN A 154 6.34 -9.21 -3.40
C GLN A 154 5.45 -10.25 -4.10
N GLY A 155 5.11 -10.04 -5.38
CA GLY A 155 4.19 -10.92 -6.12
C GLY A 155 2.73 -10.81 -5.68
N TYR A 156 2.31 -9.67 -5.12
CA TYR A 156 0.92 -9.43 -4.72
C TYR A 156 0.09 -8.99 -5.93
N ALA A 157 -1.19 -9.34 -5.95
CA ALA A 157 -2.12 -8.76 -6.92
C ALA A 157 -2.34 -7.28 -6.61
N ASN A 158 -2.46 -6.45 -7.66
CA ASN A 158 -2.64 -5.01 -7.51
C ASN A 158 -3.93 -4.53 -8.19
N VAL A 159 -4.71 -3.72 -7.48
CA VAL A 159 -5.91 -3.06 -7.99
C VAL A 159 -5.76 -1.56 -7.78
N GLY A 160 -5.68 -0.81 -8.90
CA GLY A 160 -5.32 0.59 -8.87
C GLY A 160 -6.30 1.56 -9.50
N TYR A 161 -6.30 2.78 -8.96
CA TYR A 161 -7.13 3.88 -9.43
C TYR A 161 -6.26 5.10 -9.75
N ASN A 162 -5.86 5.22 -11.01
CA ASN A 162 -5.23 6.44 -11.51
C ASN A 162 -6.31 7.41 -12.01
N LYS A 163 -6.10 8.73 -11.95
CA LYS A 163 -7.10 9.74 -12.40
C LYS A 163 -7.51 9.63 -13.87
N VAL A 164 -6.95 8.69 -14.64
CA VAL A 164 -7.26 8.53 -16.07
C VAL A 164 -7.67 7.11 -16.47
N THR A 165 -7.33 6.02 -15.77
CA THR A 165 -7.82 4.66 -16.12
C THR A 165 -7.58 3.64 -15.00
N LYS A 166 -8.50 2.68 -14.85
CA LYS A 166 -8.36 1.50 -13.98
C LYS A 166 -7.31 0.55 -14.57
N ALA A 167 -6.38 0.06 -13.76
CA ALA A 167 -5.46 -1.02 -14.16
C ALA A 167 -5.45 -2.12 -13.08
N ARG A 168 -5.64 -3.37 -13.51
CA ARG A 168 -5.52 -4.57 -12.67
C ARG A 168 -4.35 -5.39 -13.20
N TYR A 169 -3.34 -5.57 -12.36
CA TYR A 169 -2.17 -6.39 -12.70
C TYR A 169 -2.21 -7.65 -11.83
N GLU A 170 -2.37 -8.80 -12.49
CA GLU A 170 -2.23 -10.11 -11.86
C GLU A 170 -0.84 -10.66 -12.17
N VAL A 171 -0.02 -10.82 -11.14
CA VAL A 171 1.28 -11.48 -11.27
C VAL A 171 1.01 -12.97 -11.46
N LYS A 172 0.99 -13.43 -12.72
CA LYS A 172 1.07 -14.86 -13.01
C LYS A 172 2.48 -15.32 -12.63
N SER A 173 2.58 -16.14 -11.58
CA SER A 173 3.83 -16.80 -11.19
C SER A 173 4.37 -17.59 -12.38
N LEU A 174 5.41 -17.06 -13.04
CA LEU A 174 6.17 -17.81 -14.03
C LEU A 174 7.08 -18.76 -13.25
N CYS A 175 6.65 -20.02 -13.16
CA CYS A 175 7.46 -21.09 -12.61
C CYS A 175 8.67 -21.32 -13.54
N TYR A 176 9.80 -20.67 -13.26
CA TYR A 176 11.07 -21.03 -13.90
C TYR A 176 11.61 -22.28 -13.20
N THR A 177 11.31 -23.45 -13.77
CA THR A 177 12.02 -24.68 -13.43
C THR A 177 13.44 -24.59 -13.99
N ILE A 178 14.40 -24.26 -13.14
CA ILE A 178 15.82 -24.48 -13.42
C ILE A 178 16.03 -25.99 -13.33
N ARG A 179 16.13 -26.66 -14.48
CA ARG A 179 16.70 -28.01 -14.52
C ARG A 179 18.20 -27.88 -14.29
N GLN A 180 18.69 -28.65 -13.30
CA GLN A 180 20.10 -28.83 -13.01
C GLN A 180 20.85 -29.43 -14.20
#